data_AF-A0A419EGE2-F1
#
_entry.id   AF-A0A419EGE2-F1
#
_cell.length_a   1.000
_cell.length_b   1.000
_cell.length_c   1.000
_cell.angle_alpha   90.00
_cell.angle_beta   90.00
_cell.angle_gamma   90.00
#
_symmetry.space_group_name_H-M   'P 1'
#
loop_
_entity.id
_entity.type
_entity.pdbx_description
1 polymer ?
#
loop_
_entity_poly.entity_id
_entity_poly.type
_entity_poly.pdbx_seq_one_letter_code
_entity_poly.pdbx_strand_id
1 'polypeptide(L)'
;MPDLNVTIVLPSGGARTAEVPDDVSVRDLLAEFASLLQLPTVGPDGRPMSYRLDSKALGRELKEDETLSAAGIPNDDRLMLTADITAGAGPSVVADSPRMRRMKADYELMQELAARSDLISFKAISPRPSVPPERYIVTFKCKSIIDVDRQGNPKYGHTHQVEIYLHNQYPQRWPGMKWMTPIWHPNINHLNGSVCIDAAWWTASRSLDRLVIMLGEMLQWKNFHDDPTKPPFPWDPEAARWSREYRKKNPNVFPLDQRELMRPERVKLSTSASKPAEKPKISFFNKPKTKIKLK
;
A
#
# COMPACT_ATOMS: atom_id res chain seq x y z
N MET A 1 -21.68 19.15 -20.87
CA MET A 1 -21.61 18.49 -19.55
C MET A 1 -22.49 19.31 -18.65
N PRO A 2 -23.74 18.90 -18.38
CA PRO A 2 -24.58 19.62 -17.45
C PRO A 2 -24.19 19.18 -16.05
N ASP A 3 -23.50 20.04 -15.32
CA ASP A 3 -23.42 19.87 -13.88
C ASP A 3 -24.80 20.23 -13.30
N LEU A 4 -25.34 19.33 -12.46
CA LEU A 4 -26.61 19.54 -11.77
C LEU A 4 -26.33 20.19 -10.41
N ASN A 5 -27.04 21.28 -10.11
CA ASN A 5 -27.04 21.81 -8.76
C ASN A 5 -27.97 20.93 -7.91
N VAL A 6 -27.45 20.35 -6.84
CA VAL A 6 -28.23 19.53 -5.91
C VAL A 6 -27.90 19.89 -4.47
N THR A 7 -28.85 19.65 -3.58
CA THR A 7 -28.64 19.77 -2.13
C THR A 7 -28.49 18.39 -1.52
N ILE A 8 -27.29 18.05 -1.06
CA ILE A 8 -27.01 16.81 -0.34
C ILE A 8 -27.40 16.99 1.13
N VAL A 9 -28.35 16.20 1.61
CA VAL A 9 -28.74 16.15 3.02
C VAL A 9 -27.98 15.02 3.70
N LEU A 10 -27.22 15.35 4.75
CA LEU A 10 -26.33 14.44 5.46
C LEU A 10 -27.10 13.61 6.51
N PRO A 11 -26.61 12.41 6.86
CA PRO A 11 -27.19 11.60 7.93
C PRO A 11 -27.23 12.31 9.30
N SER A 12 -26.32 13.27 9.53
CA SER A 12 -26.25 14.08 10.76
C SER A 12 -27.26 15.22 10.81
N GLY A 13 -28.09 15.40 9.77
CA GLY A 13 -29.12 16.43 9.68
C GLY A 13 -28.68 17.75 9.03
N GLY A 14 -27.39 17.91 8.71
CA GLY A 14 -26.89 19.05 7.92
C GLY A 14 -27.23 18.92 6.43
N ALA A 15 -27.16 20.02 5.68
CA ALA A 15 -27.30 19.98 4.21
C ALA A 15 -26.22 20.84 3.54
N ARG A 16 -25.77 20.43 2.36
CA ARG A 16 -24.79 21.16 1.54
C ARG A 16 -25.22 21.18 0.09
N THR A 17 -25.14 22.33 -0.55
CA THR A 17 -25.35 22.47 -1.99
C THR A 17 -24.05 22.17 -2.72
N ALA A 18 -24.13 21.40 -3.80
CA ALA A 18 -23.00 21.04 -4.64
C ALA A 18 -23.42 20.99 -6.11
N GLU A 19 -22.48 21.34 -6.99
CA GLU A 19 -22.55 21.01 -8.41
C GLU A 19 -22.02 19.59 -8.59
N VAL A 20 -22.81 18.74 -9.23
CA VAL A 20 -22.51 17.31 -9.37
C VAL A 20 -22.70 16.89 -10.82
N PRO A 21 -21.73 16.16 -11.41
CA PRO A 21 -21.89 15.66 -12.78
C PRO A 21 -23.07 14.69 -12.88
N ASP A 22 -23.88 14.84 -13.91
CA ASP A 22 -25.13 14.09 -14.08
C ASP A 22 -24.99 12.75 -14.81
N ASP A 23 -23.81 12.48 -15.37
CA ASP A 23 -23.47 11.32 -16.21
C ASP A 23 -22.66 10.25 -15.45
N VAL A 24 -22.24 10.53 -14.22
CA VAL A 24 -21.52 9.61 -13.35
C VAL A 24 -22.49 8.68 -12.62
N SER A 25 -22.08 7.42 -12.42
CA SER A 25 -22.88 6.45 -11.67
C SER A 25 -23.10 6.90 -10.22
N VAL A 26 -24.28 6.62 -9.68
CA VAL A 26 -24.61 6.94 -8.27
C VAL A 26 -23.62 6.25 -7.32
N ARG A 27 -23.13 5.04 -7.65
CA ARG A 27 -22.07 4.37 -6.87
C ARG A 27 -20.81 5.23 -6.74
N ASP A 28 -20.31 5.76 -7.84
CA ASP A 28 -19.07 6.54 -7.84
C ASP A 28 -19.29 7.89 -7.14
N LEU A 29 -20.47 8.50 -7.33
CA LEU A 29 -20.87 9.71 -6.61
C LEU A 29 -20.93 9.47 -5.09
N LEU A 30 -21.50 8.34 -4.64
CA LEU A 30 -21.55 7.96 -3.23
C LEU A 30 -20.15 7.77 -2.63
N ALA A 31 -19.22 7.17 -3.37
CA ALA A 31 -17.84 7.01 -2.94
C ALA A 31 -17.14 8.36 -2.76
N GLU A 32 -17.32 9.29 -3.71
CA GLU A 32 -16.77 10.64 -3.63
C GLU A 32 -17.43 11.46 -2.50
N PHE A 33 -18.74 11.37 -2.32
CA PHE A 33 -19.44 12.02 -1.22
C PHE A 33 -18.97 11.53 0.14
N ALA A 34 -18.81 10.21 0.33
CA ALA A 34 -18.28 9.66 1.57
C ALA A 34 -16.87 10.20 1.89
N SER A 35 -16.03 10.36 0.86
CA SER A 35 -14.68 10.92 0.98
C SER A 35 -14.70 12.42 1.30
N LEU A 36 -15.37 13.23 0.48
CA LEU A 36 -15.39 14.69 0.57
C LEU A 36 -16.09 15.20 1.83
N LEU A 37 -17.16 14.51 2.24
CA LEU A 37 -17.96 14.88 3.41
C LEU A 37 -17.44 14.22 4.70
N GLN A 38 -16.34 13.45 4.62
CA GLN A 38 -15.70 12.75 5.75
C GLN A 38 -16.69 11.87 6.52
N LEU A 39 -17.53 11.13 5.79
CA LEU A 39 -18.58 10.33 6.40
C LEU A 39 -18.02 9.03 7.00
N PRO A 40 -18.60 8.53 8.11
CA PRO A 40 -18.17 7.30 8.75
C PRO A 40 -18.26 6.08 7.82
N THR A 41 -17.13 5.54 7.38
CA THR A 41 -17.10 4.30 6.57
C THR A 41 -17.23 3.03 7.41
N VAL A 42 -17.21 3.18 8.74
CA VAL A 42 -17.33 2.09 9.72
C VAL A 42 -18.34 2.52 10.78
N GLY A 43 -19.33 1.68 11.04
CA GLY A 43 -20.33 1.89 12.07
C GLY A 43 -19.79 1.71 13.49
N PRO A 44 -20.58 2.10 14.52
CA PRO A 44 -20.19 1.96 15.92
C PRO A 44 -19.89 0.52 16.36
N ASP A 45 -20.44 -0.45 15.63
CA ASP A 45 -20.26 -1.89 15.80
C ASP A 45 -19.04 -2.46 15.05
N GLY A 46 -18.24 -1.59 14.43
CA GLY A 46 -17.06 -1.99 13.66
C GLY A 46 -17.41 -2.74 12.36
N ARG A 47 -18.64 -2.60 11.85
CA ARG A 47 -19.04 -3.11 10.54
C ARG A 47 -18.93 -2.00 9.49
N PRO A 48 -18.63 -2.33 8.22
CA PRO A 48 -18.67 -1.35 7.14
C PRO A 48 -20.05 -0.70 7.05
N MET A 49 -20.06 0.61 6.87
CA MET A 49 -21.28 1.39 6.64
C MET A 49 -21.34 1.70 5.15
N SER A 50 -22.45 1.33 4.51
CA SER A 50 -22.78 1.78 3.16
C SER A 50 -23.67 3.01 3.24
N TYR A 51 -23.72 3.77 2.15
CA TYR A 51 -24.62 4.90 2.00
C TYR A 51 -25.51 4.66 0.79
N ARG A 52 -26.78 5.04 0.93
CA ARG A 52 -27.74 5.12 -0.18
C ARG A 52 -28.09 6.58 -0.43
N LEU A 53 -28.58 6.86 -1.62
CA LEU A 53 -29.00 8.19 -2.03
C LEU A 53 -30.48 8.18 -2.42
N ASP A 54 -31.30 8.93 -1.71
CA ASP A 54 -32.73 9.05 -1.96
C ASP A 54 -33.06 10.42 -2.57
N SER A 55 -33.76 10.45 -3.69
CA SER A 55 -34.24 11.71 -4.27
C SER A 55 -35.56 12.13 -3.63
N LYS A 56 -35.62 13.34 -3.10
CA LYS A 56 -36.86 13.90 -2.55
C LYS A 56 -37.87 14.20 -3.66
N ALA A 57 -37.44 14.71 -4.81
CA ALA A 57 -38.33 15.00 -5.93
C ALA A 57 -38.93 13.74 -6.54
N LEU A 58 -38.14 12.67 -6.68
CA LEU A 58 -38.63 11.39 -7.22
C LEU A 58 -39.31 10.50 -6.18
N GLY A 59 -39.08 10.76 -4.89
CA GLY A 59 -39.65 9.99 -3.79
C GLY A 59 -39.16 8.53 -3.71
N ARG A 60 -37.96 8.26 -4.24
CA ARG A 60 -37.36 6.92 -4.29
C ARG A 60 -35.85 6.94 -4.09
N GLU A 61 -35.32 5.78 -3.71
CA GLU A 61 -33.89 5.48 -3.73
C GLU A 61 -33.35 5.46 -5.16
N LEU A 62 -32.14 5.99 -5.35
CA LEU A 62 -31.36 5.87 -6.57
C LEU A 62 -30.50 4.62 -6.55
N LYS A 63 -30.56 3.84 -7.63
CA LYS A 63 -29.77 2.62 -7.81
C LYS A 63 -28.31 2.96 -8.07
N GLU A 64 -27.41 2.13 -7.57
CA GLU A 64 -25.97 2.34 -7.73
C GLU A 64 -25.50 2.40 -9.20
N ASP A 65 -26.17 1.69 -10.10
CA ASP A 65 -25.83 1.57 -11.52
C ASP A 65 -26.48 2.64 -12.41
N GLU A 66 -27.39 3.46 -11.89
CA GLU A 66 -27.98 4.59 -12.63
C GLU A 66 -27.16 5.88 -12.48
N THR A 67 -27.35 6.82 -13.39
CA THR A 67 -26.79 8.19 -13.33
C THR A 67 -27.89 9.17 -12.95
N LEU A 68 -27.55 10.39 -12.49
CA LEU A 68 -28.57 11.40 -12.15
C LEU A 68 -29.42 11.79 -13.36
N SER A 69 -28.79 11.87 -14.54
CA SER A 69 -29.45 12.13 -15.82
C SER A 69 -30.40 10.98 -16.22
N ALA A 70 -29.97 9.73 -16.12
CA ALA A 70 -30.80 8.56 -16.45
C ALA A 70 -31.96 8.39 -15.47
N ALA A 71 -31.76 8.76 -14.21
CA ALA A 71 -32.78 8.78 -13.18
C ALA A 71 -33.80 9.92 -13.36
N GLY A 72 -33.47 10.95 -14.15
CA GLY A 72 -34.31 12.12 -14.38
C GLY A 72 -34.32 13.09 -13.19
N ILE A 73 -33.19 13.27 -12.51
CA ILE A 73 -33.08 14.16 -11.35
C ILE A 73 -33.26 15.63 -11.78
N PRO A 74 -34.19 16.38 -11.16
CA PRO A 74 -34.35 17.79 -11.47
C PRO A 74 -33.24 18.63 -10.83
N ASN A 75 -32.95 19.79 -11.43
CA ASN A 75 -32.07 20.77 -10.82
C ASN A 75 -32.63 21.24 -9.47
N ASP A 76 -31.73 21.51 -8.52
CA ASP A 76 -31.99 21.90 -7.14
C ASP A 76 -32.70 20.85 -6.29
N ASP A 77 -32.72 19.58 -6.71
CA ASP A 77 -33.26 18.48 -5.91
C ASP A 77 -32.52 18.30 -4.59
N ARG A 78 -33.22 17.76 -3.61
CA ARG A 78 -32.68 17.34 -2.32
C ARG A 78 -32.40 15.84 -2.36
N LEU A 79 -31.12 15.50 -2.42
CA LEU A 79 -30.65 14.12 -2.35
C LEU A 79 -30.32 13.80 -0.89
N MET A 80 -31.11 12.92 -0.27
CA MET A 80 -30.89 12.48 1.10
C MET A 80 -29.89 11.33 1.11
N LEU A 81 -28.80 11.54 1.84
CA LEU A 81 -27.81 10.51 2.05
C LEU A 81 -28.13 9.77 3.35
N THR A 82 -28.39 8.48 3.24
CA THR A 82 -28.79 7.64 4.39
C THR A 82 -27.74 6.56 4.61
N ALA A 83 -27.29 6.38 5.85
CA ALA A 83 -26.43 5.27 6.22
C ALA A 83 -27.23 3.97 6.23
N ASP A 84 -26.77 2.97 5.47
CA ASP A 84 -27.35 1.64 5.48
C ASP A 84 -26.56 0.75 6.44
N ILE A 85 -27.17 0.42 7.58
CA ILE A 85 -26.63 -0.54 8.53
C ILE A 85 -27.18 -1.91 8.11
N THR A 86 -26.67 -2.44 7.01
CA THR A 86 -27.19 -3.68 6.44
C THR A 86 -26.68 -4.88 7.24
N ALA A 87 -27.54 -5.46 8.08
CA ALA A 87 -27.34 -6.80 8.60
C ALA A 87 -27.50 -7.81 7.45
N GLY A 88 -26.40 -8.14 6.76
CA GLY A 88 -26.33 -9.24 5.81
C GLY A 88 -26.52 -8.87 4.33
N ALA A 89 -25.51 -8.20 3.74
CA ALA A 89 -25.26 -8.21 2.30
C ALA A 89 -23.80 -8.66 2.07
N GLY A 90 -23.56 -9.43 1.00
CA GLY A 90 -22.44 -10.36 0.86
C GLY A 90 -21.01 -9.77 0.88
N PRO A 91 -19.97 -10.64 0.92
CA PRO A 91 -18.58 -10.28 1.19
C PRO A 91 -17.85 -9.46 0.09
N SER A 92 -18.54 -8.98 -0.96
CA SER A 92 -17.87 -8.52 -2.18
C SER A 92 -17.56 -7.02 -2.24
N VAL A 93 -18.37 -6.12 -1.66
CA VAL A 93 -18.26 -4.67 -2.00
C VAL A 93 -17.05 -3.98 -1.35
N VAL A 94 -16.66 -4.39 -0.13
CA VAL A 94 -15.48 -3.84 0.58
C VAL A 94 -14.17 -4.46 0.10
N ALA A 95 -14.21 -5.71 -0.39
CA ALA A 95 -13.07 -6.39 -0.98
C ALA A 95 -12.56 -5.70 -2.27
N ASP A 96 -13.43 -4.93 -2.94
CA ASP A 96 -13.17 -4.37 -4.27
C ASP A 96 -12.75 -2.88 -4.30
N SER A 97 -12.76 -2.19 -3.16
CA SER A 97 -12.34 -0.77 -3.12
C SER A 97 -10.88 -0.60 -3.60
N PRO A 98 -10.53 0.51 -4.29
CA PRO A 98 -9.17 0.74 -4.77
C PRO A 98 -8.11 0.68 -3.65
N ARG A 99 -8.42 1.22 -2.45
CA ARG A 99 -7.53 1.12 -1.28
C ARG A 99 -7.37 -0.32 -0.81
N MET A 100 -8.45 -1.12 -0.78
CA MET A 100 -8.38 -2.51 -0.34
C MET A 100 -7.56 -3.37 -1.30
N ARG A 101 -7.81 -3.23 -2.61
CA ARG A 101 -7.01 -3.88 -3.66
C ARG A 101 -5.54 -3.48 -3.54
N ARG A 102 -5.27 -2.21 -3.27
CA ARG A 102 -3.92 -1.71 -3.04
C ARG A 102 -3.26 -2.35 -1.81
N MET A 103 -3.90 -2.30 -0.65
CA MET A 103 -3.34 -2.88 0.58
C MET A 103 -3.10 -4.38 0.48
N LYS A 104 -3.98 -5.10 -0.24
CA LYS A 104 -3.80 -6.52 -0.53
C LYS A 104 -2.54 -6.74 -1.37
N ALA A 105 -2.39 -6.00 -2.47
CA ALA A 105 -1.21 -6.08 -3.32
C ALA A 105 0.09 -5.72 -2.56
N ASP A 106 0.07 -4.68 -1.72
CA ASP A 106 1.21 -4.34 -0.87
C ASP A 106 1.54 -5.43 0.14
N TYR A 107 0.53 -6.09 0.72
CA TYR A 107 0.75 -7.20 1.64
C TYR A 107 1.38 -8.41 0.94
N GLU A 108 0.97 -8.72 -0.28
CA GLU A 108 1.59 -9.75 -1.13
C GLU A 108 3.06 -9.40 -1.44
N LEU A 109 3.35 -8.17 -1.84
CA LEU A 109 4.72 -7.70 -2.09
C LEU A 109 5.59 -7.68 -0.84
N MET A 110 5.03 -7.31 0.32
CA MET A 110 5.73 -7.38 1.60
C MET A 110 6.10 -8.82 1.99
N GLN A 111 5.20 -9.77 1.75
CA GLN A 111 5.50 -11.20 1.95
C GLN A 111 6.60 -11.68 1.02
N GLU A 112 6.58 -11.27 -0.25
CA GLU A 112 7.64 -11.59 -1.20
C GLU A 112 9.00 -11.00 -0.77
N LEU A 113 9.01 -9.72 -0.36
CA LEU A 113 10.18 -9.04 0.18
C LEU A 113 10.79 -9.82 1.36
N ALA A 114 9.98 -10.20 2.34
CA ALA A 114 10.45 -10.98 3.49
C ALA A 114 10.93 -12.38 3.08
N ALA A 115 10.26 -13.03 2.13
CA ALA A 115 10.68 -14.33 1.62
C ALA A 115 12.01 -14.25 0.83
N ARG A 116 12.33 -13.09 0.26
CA ARG A 116 13.53 -12.85 -0.55
C ARG A 116 14.67 -12.18 0.20
N SER A 117 14.47 -11.79 1.45
CA SER A 117 15.47 -11.11 2.28
C SER A 117 15.90 -11.96 3.47
N ASP A 118 17.20 -12.00 3.76
CA ASP A 118 17.71 -12.50 5.03
C ASP A 118 17.82 -11.37 6.08
N LEU A 119 17.61 -10.12 5.67
CA LEU A 119 17.80 -8.91 6.47
C LEU A 119 16.49 -8.23 6.88
N ILE A 120 15.39 -8.52 6.19
CA ILE A 120 14.09 -7.88 6.38
C ILE A 120 13.08 -8.95 6.77
N SER A 121 12.36 -8.70 7.86
CA SER A 121 11.20 -9.48 8.28
C SER A 121 10.14 -8.53 8.82
N PHE A 122 8.89 -8.97 8.93
CA PHE A 122 7.85 -8.12 9.49
C PHE A 122 6.78 -8.92 10.21
N LYS A 123 6.08 -8.25 11.13
CA LYS A 123 4.81 -8.70 11.70
C LYS A 123 3.70 -7.81 11.18
N ALA A 124 2.72 -8.40 10.50
CA ALA A 124 1.49 -7.72 10.11
C ALA A 124 0.45 -7.80 11.22
N ILE A 125 -0.28 -6.72 11.43
CA ILE A 125 -1.39 -6.63 12.37
C ILE A 125 -2.62 -6.25 11.56
N SER A 126 -3.56 -7.19 11.49
CA SER A 126 -4.87 -6.97 10.88
C SER A 126 -5.95 -7.06 11.96
N PRO A 127 -7.00 -6.20 11.90
CA PRO A 127 -8.11 -6.30 12.82
C PRO A 127 -8.88 -7.63 12.70
N ARG A 128 -8.89 -8.26 11.51
CA ARG A 128 -9.54 -9.55 11.25
C ARG A 128 -8.85 -10.31 10.11
N PRO A 129 -8.85 -11.67 10.09
CA PRO A 129 -8.12 -12.47 9.10
C PRO A 129 -8.48 -12.20 7.63
N SER A 130 -9.70 -11.75 7.34
CA SER A 130 -10.20 -11.51 5.98
C SER A 130 -9.88 -10.11 5.42
N VAL A 131 -9.16 -9.27 6.18
CA VAL A 131 -8.85 -7.89 5.81
C VAL A 131 -7.32 -7.74 5.73
N PRO A 132 -6.77 -7.06 4.71
CA PRO A 132 -5.35 -6.77 4.65
C PRO A 132 -4.90 -5.93 5.86
N PRO A 133 -3.66 -6.14 6.32
CA PRO A 133 -3.16 -5.48 7.51
C PRO A 133 -2.93 -3.97 7.29
N GLU A 134 -3.27 -3.19 8.30
CA GLU A 134 -3.08 -1.73 8.33
C GLU A 134 -1.82 -1.33 9.07
N ARG A 135 -1.28 -2.21 9.91
CA ARG A 135 -0.07 -1.96 10.69
C ARG A 135 0.97 -3.04 10.45
N TYR A 136 2.21 -2.60 10.29
CA TYR A 136 3.37 -3.46 10.07
C TYR A 136 4.46 -3.07 11.05
N ILE A 137 4.99 -4.04 11.79
CA ILE A 137 6.25 -3.88 12.52
C ILE A 137 7.33 -4.53 11.69
N VAL A 138 8.10 -3.72 10.98
CA VAL A 138 9.20 -4.20 10.14
C VAL A 138 10.47 -4.27 10.99
N THR A 139 11.20 -5.37 10.89
CA THR A 139 12.47 -5.60 11.55
C THR A 139 13.59 -5.72 10.52
N PHE A 140 14.62 -4.89 10.68
CA PHE A 140 15.83 -4.90 9.87
C PHE A 140 17.00 -5.48 10.65
N LYS A 141 17.83 -6.32 10.00
CA LYS A 141 19.05 -6.93 10.55
C LYS A 141 20.33 -6.40 9.90
N CYS A 142 20.49 -5.09 9.83
CA CYS A 142 21.65 -4.42 9.23
C CYS A 142 22.43 -3.60 10.27
N LYS A 143 23.72 -3.43 10.03
CA LYS A 143 24.57 -2.58 10.87
C LYS A 143 24.22 -1.11 10.63
N SER A 144 23.82 -0.41 11.70
CA SER A 144 23.58 1.03 11.68
C SER A 144 24.09 1.70 12.96
N ILE A 145 23.90 3.01 13.08
CA ILE A 145 24.34 3.80 14.24
C ILE A 145 23.13 4.03 15.14
N ILE A 146 23.28 3.71 16.42
CA ILE A 146 22.20 3.83 17.39
C ILE A 146 22.37 5.02 18.33
N ASP A 147 23.60 5.53 18.46
CA ASP A 147 23.98 6.61 19.37
C ASP A 147 25.42 7.05 19.07
N VAL A 148 25.86 8.16 19.65
CA VAL A 148 27.22 8.68 19.57
C VAL A 148 27.75 8.95 20.98
N ASP A 149 28.98 8.55 21.28
CA ASP A 149 29.60 8.84 22.58
C ASP A 149 30.01 10.31 22.74
N ARG A 150 30.47 10.67 23.95
CA ARG A 150 30.91 12.06 24.24
C ARG A 150 32.11 12.50 23.41
N GLN A 151 32.88 11.57 22.85
CA GLN A 151 34.02 11.85 21.99
C GLN A 151 33.64 11.94 20.50
N GLY A 152 32.38 11.68 20.16
CA GLY A 152 31.89 11.71 18.78
C GLY A 152 32.03 10.37 18.05
N ASN A 153 32.37 9.28 18.73
CA ASN A 153 32.45 7.96 18.10
C ASN A 153 31.08 7.29 18.02
N PRO A 154 30.76 6.64 16.89
CA PRO A 154 29.49 5.97 16.71
C PRO A 154 29.40 4.69 17.56
N LYS A 155 28.23 4.48 18.17
CA LYS A 155 27.81 3.19 18.72
C LYS A 155 26.94 2.47 17.69
N TYR A 156 27.25 1.19 17.46
CA TYR A 156 26.58 0.41 16.43
C TYR A 156 25.49 -0.50 16.99
N GLY A 157 24.39 -0.61 16.24
CA GLY A 157 23.34 -1.60 16.43
C GLY A 157 23.16 -2.45 15.17
N HIS A 158 22.47 -3.58 15.31
CA HIS A 158 22.28 -4.55 14.23
C HIS A 158 20.83 -4.98 14.05
N THR A 159 19.92 -4.50 14.88
CA THR A 159 18.50 -4.86 14.84
C THR A 159 17.68 -3.60 15.08
N HIS A 160 16.84 -3.27 14.11
CA HIS A 160 16.07 -2.04 14.11
C HIS A 160 14.62 -2.33 13.78
N GLN A 161 13.70 -1.59 14.40
CA GLN A 161 12.27 -1.75 14.16
C GLN A 161 11.61 -0.42 13.81
N VAL A 162 10.68 -0.48 12.87
CA VAL A 162 9.80 0.63 12.49
C VAL A 162 8.36 0.12 12.45
N GLU A 163 7.46 0.88 13.05
CA GLU A 163 6.02 0.74 12.85
C GLU A 163 5.61 1.53 11.61
N ILE A 164 4.89 0.89 10.70
CA ILE A 164 4.27 1.51 9.53
C ILE A 164 2.75 1.38 9.66
N TYR A 165 2.04 2.50 9.51
CA TYR A 165 0.58 2.58 9.56
C TYR A 165 -0.02 3.09 8.24
N LEU A 166 -0.86 2.26 7.63
CA LEU A 166 -1.60 2.55 6.41
C LEU A 166 -2.94 3.20 6.76
N HIS A 167 -2.94 4.49 7.02
CA HIS A 167 -4.16 5.24 7.36
C HIS A 167 -5.16 5.34 6.19
N ASN A 168 -6.31 5.97 6.43
CA ASN A 168 -7.43 6.00 5.48
C ASN A 168 -7.14 6.72 4.15
N GLN A 169 -6.12 7.61 4.11
CA GLN A 169 -5.73 8.32 2.88
C GLN A 169 -4.58 7.61 2.14
N TYR A 170 -4.14 6.44 2.59
CA TYR A 170 -3.20 5.62 1.84
C TYR A 170 -3.90 4.99 0.62
N PRO A 171 -3.28 4.95 -0.57
CA PRO A 171 -1.90 5.34 -0.91
C PRO A 171 -1.69 6.81 -1.36
N GLN A 172 -2.74 7.62 -1.44
CA GLN A 172 -2.69 9.01 -1.91
C GLN A 172 -1.75 9.86 -1.03
N ARG A 173 -1.75 9.58 0.27
CA ARG A 173 -0.73 10.03 1.22
C ARG A 173 0.17 8.86 1.60
N TRP A 174 1.43 9.19 1.90
CA TRP A 174 2.40 8.22 2.37
C TRP A 174 1.99 7.57 3.70
N PRO A 175 2.49 6.36 4.02
CA PRO A 175 2.25 5.74 5.31
C PRO A 175 2.74 6.58 6.49
N GLY A 176 2.07 6.46 7.62
CA GLY A 176 2.62 6.91 8.91
C GLY A 176 3.78 6.00 9.31
N MET A 177 4.88 6.57 9.79
CA MET A 177 6.07 5.81 10.20
C MET A 177 6.57 6.26 11.57
N LYS A 178 6.87 5.29 12.43
CA LYS A 178 7.45 5.50 13.76
C LYS A 178 8.59 4.53 13.99
N TRP A 179 9.80 5.05 14.04
CA TRP A 179 10.99 4.29 14.43
C TRP A 179 10.89 3.93 15.91
N MET A 180 11.13 2.66 16.24
CA MET A 180 10.87 2.09 17.57
C MET A 180 12.15 1.82 18.38
N THR A 181 13.28 1.61 17.70
CA THR A 181 14.58 1.30 18.32
C THR A 181 15.47 2.53 18.36
N PRO A 182 16.47 2.60 19.26
CA PRO A 182 17.50 3.64 19.20
C PRO A 182 18.12 3.75 17.80
N ILE A 183 18.33 4.99 17.36
CA ILE A 183 18.83 5.31 16.03
C ILE A 183 19.50 6.67 16.06
N TRP A 184 20.58 6.81 15.30
CA TRP A 184 21.26 8.07 15.06
C TRP A 184 21.40 8.24 13.55
N HIS A 185 20.48 9.00 12.93
CA HIS A 185 20.42 9.14 11.47
C HIS A 185 19.86 10.52 11.09
N PRO A 186 20.41 11.22 10.08
CA PRO A 186 20.00 12.59 9.75
C PRO A 186 18.54 12.73 9.31
N ASN A 187 17.89 11.64 8.87
CA ASN A 187 16.49 11.65 8.41
C ASN A 187 15.53 10.88 9.33
N ILE A 188 16.00 10.43 10.50
CA ILE A 188 15.17 9.79 11.53
C ILE A 188 15.48 10.45 12.86
N ASN A 189 14.48 11.07 13.47
CA ASN A 189 14.68 11.83 14.70
C ASN A 189 15.02 10.90 15.86
N HIS A 190 16.18 11.06 16.47
CA HIS A 190 16.68 10.17 17.53
C HIS A 190 15.87 10.26 18.84
N LEU A 191 15.16 11.37 19.09
CA LEU A 191 14.39 11.59 20.33
C LEU A 191 13.00 10.99 20.25
N ASN A 192 12.32 11.17 19.12
CA ASN A 192 10.91 10.81 18.98
C ASN A 192 10.65 9.76 17.90
N GLY A 193 11.67 9.30 17.16
CA GLY A 193 11.53 8.25 16.15
C GLY A 193 10.67 8.63 14.94
N SER A 194 10.34 9.91 14.73
CA SER A 194 9.68 10.32 13.48
C SER A 194 10.64 10.18 12.31
N VAL A 195 10.12 9.67 11.20
CA VAL A 195 10.90 9.36 9.99
C VAL A 195 10.52 10.38 8.93
N CYS A 196 11.51 11.08 8.39
CA CYS A 196 11.32 11.92 7.22
C CYS A 196 11.86 11.19 6.00
N ILE A 197 10.97 10.95 5.05
CA ILE A 197 11.35 10.57 3.69
C ILE A 197 11.07 11.79 2.81
N ASP A 198 11.92 12.03 1.82
CA ASP A 198 11.70 13.14 0.88
C ASP A 198 10.28 13.09 0.33
N ALA A 199 9.53 14.20 0.50
CA ALA A 199 8.13 14.27 0.09
C ALA A 199 7.96 14.02 -1.42
N ALA A 200 8.95 14.40 -2.23
CA ALA A 200 8.97 14.13 -3.66
C ALA A 200 9.22 12.66 -4.00
N TRP A 201 9.76 11.88 -3.06
CA TRP A 201 10.03 10.47 -3.26
C TRP A 201 8.75 9.63 -3.24
N TRP A 202 7.72 9.99 -2.47
CA TRP A 202 6.47 9.21 -2.45
C TRP A 202 5.57 9.56 -3.63
N THR A 203 5.07 8.53 -4.31
CA THR A 203 3.95 8.65 -5.24
C THR A 203 2.95 7.54 -4.94
N ALA A 204 1.67 7.77 -5.20
CA ALA A 204 0.65 6.74 -5.03
C ALA A 204 0.90 5.50 -5.92
N SER A 205 1.85 5.52 -6.86
CA SER A 205 2.29 4.35 -7.64
C SER A 205 3.40 3.52 -6.99
N ARG A 206 4.12 4.05 -5.99
CA ARG A 206 5.16 3.30 -5.27
C ARG A 206 4.53 2.39 -4.23
N SER A 207 4.95 1.13 -4.21
CA SER A 207 4.46 0.10 -3.31
C SER A 207 5.16 0.12 -1.95
N LEU A 208 4.54 -0.54 -0.96
CA LEU A 208 5.04 -0.59 0.42
C LEU A 208 6.39 -1.31 0.56
N ASP A 209 6.64 -2.37 -0.21
CA ASP A 209 7.92 -3.07 -0.24
C ASP A 209 9.08 -2.15 -0.67
N ARG A 210 8.82 -1.27 -1.64
CA ARG A 210 9.82 -0.28 -2.11
C ARG A 210 10.14 0.75 -1.03
N LEU A 211 9.15 1.18 -0.27
CA LEU A 211 9.38 2.02 0.91
C LEU A 211 10.25 1.29 1.93
N VAL A 212 9.95 0.02 2.23
CA VAL A 212 10.72 -0.76 3.21
C VAL A 212 12.17 -0.99 2.75
N ILE A 213 12.41 -1.25 1.47
CA ILE A 213 13.75 -1.33 0.90
C ILE A 213 14.50 -0.01 1.11
N MET A 214 13.86 1.11 0.77
CA MET A 214 14.45 2.44 0.94
C MET A 214 14.78 2.74 2.42
N LEU A 215 13.90 2.39 3.36
CA LEU A 215 14.20 2.50 4.80
C LEU A 215 15.40 1.62 5.21
N GLY A 216 15.55 0.44 4.62
CA GLY A 216 16.74 -0.39 4.79
C GLY A 216 18.01 0.30 4.28
N GLU A 217 17.95 0.94 3.12
CA GLU A 217 19.08 1.70 2.55
C GLU A 217 19.47 2.91 3.41
N MET A 218 18.50 3.56 4.06
CA MET A 218 18.76 4.58 5.08
C MET A 218 19.56 4.00 6.24
N LEU A 219 19.17 2.82 6.77
CA LEU A 219 19.91 2.18 7.86
C LEU A 219 21.34 1.81 7.47
N GLN A 220 21.56 1.41 6.21
CA GLN A 220 22.88 1.11 5.68
C GLN A 220 23.71 2.38 5.41
N TRP A 221 23.14 3.58 5.58
CA TRP A 221 23.72 4.86 5.19
C TRP A 221 24.06 4.94 3.69
N LYS A 222 23.26 4.27 2.86
CA LYS A 222 23.29 4.39 1.39
C LYS A 222 22.43 5.55 0.90
N ASN A 223 21.33 5.82 1.61
CA ASN A 223 20.36 6.85 1.26
C ASN A 223 20.11 7.77 2.46
N PHE A 224 20.71 8.97 2.46
CA PHE A 224 20.55 9.94 3.53
C PHE A 224 20.79 11.37 3.03
N HIS A 225 20.24 12.34 3.75
CA HIS A 225 20.41 13.76 3.48
C HIS A 225 20.78 14.50 4.76
N ASP A 226 22.00 15.03 4.82
CA ASP A 226 22.54 15.73 6.00
C ASP A 226 23.02 17.17 5.72
N ASP A 227 22.79 17.66 4.50
CA ASP A 227 23.04 19.03 4.09
C ASP A 227 21.89 19.94 4.56
N PRO A 228 22.12 20.87 5.51
CA PRO A 228 21.08 21.77 6.00
C PRO A 228 20.77 22.92 5.01
N THR A 229 21.52 23.04 3.92
CA THR A 229 21.41 24.14 2.96
C THR A 229 20.59 23.80 1.72
N LYS A 230 20.27 22.51 1.50
CA LYS A 230 19.56 22.04 0.32
C LYS A 230 18.47 21.04 0.68
N PRO A 231 17.29 21.13 0.05
CA PRO A 231 16.27 20.11 0.20
C PRO A 231 16.71 18.81 -0.50
N PRO A 232 16.26 17.64 -0.02
CA PRO A 232 15.49 17.45 1.21
C PRO A 232 16.36 17.68 2.47
N PHE A 233 15.84 18.50 3.40
CA PHE A 233 16.59 18.90 4.59
C PHE A 233 16.69 17.76 5.60
N PRO A 234 17.77 17.71 6.42
CA PRO A 234 17.85 16.76 7.52
C PRO A 234 16.71 16.97 8.51
N TRP A 235 16.15 15.86 8.95
CA TRP A 235 15.12 15.82 9.98
C TRP A 235 15.69 15.88 11.39
N ASP A 236 16.90 15.33 11.54
CA ASP A 236 17.67 15.35 12.76
C ASP A 236 18.93 16.22 12.57
N PRO A 237 18.90 17.49 13.03
CA PRO A 237 20.00 18.41 12.79
C PRO A 237 21.28 18.02 13.57
N GLU A 238 21.15 17.30 14.68
CA GLU A 238 22.29 16.83 15.47
C GLU A 238 22.99 15.68 14.77
N ALA A 239 22.23 14.65 14.37
CA ALA A 239 22.78 13.52 13.62
C ALA A 239 23.37 13.97 12.28
N ALA A 240 22.73 14.93 11.60
CA ALA A 240 23.25 15.52 10.37
C ALA A 240 24.57 16.26 10.56
N ARG A 241 24.67 17.11 11.60
CA ARG A 241 25.92 17.81 11.92
C ARG A 241 27.03 16.83 12.26
N TRP A 242 26.75 15.86 13.14
CA TRP A 242 27.71 14.82 13.49
C TRP A 242 28.21 14.07 12.25
N SER A 243 27.29 13.63 11.39
CA SER A 243 27.58 12.87 10.17
C SER A 243 28.57 13.61 9.27
N ARG A 244 28.33 14.90 9.00
CA ARG A 244 29.23 15.73 8.19
C ARG A 244 30.61 15.89 8.82
N GLU A 245 30.68 16.18 10.11
CA GLU A 245 31.98 16.35 10.81
C GLU A 245 32.75 15.04 10.91
N TYR A 246 32.05 13.93 11.16
CA TYR A 246 32.65 12.60 11.25
C TYR A 246 33.25 12.16 9.92
N ARG A 247 32.56 12.44 8.79
CA ARG A 247 33.07 12.16 7.44
C ARG A 247 34.31 12.97 7.06
N LYS A 248 34.51 14.19 7.58
CA LYS A 248 35.77 14.94 7.34
C LYS A 248 37.00 14.17 7.82
N LYS A 249 36.85 13.41 8.91
CA LYS A 249 37.90 12.56 9.49
C LYS A 249 37.88 11.14 8.94
N ASN A 250 36.73 10.67 8.47
CA ASN A 250 36.48 9.31 8.00
C ASN A 250 35.76 9.33 6.64
N PRO A 251 36.43 9.73 5.54
CA PRO A 251 35.77 10.03 4.27
C PRO A 251 35.03 8.83 3.64
N ASN A 252 35.45 7.60 3.94
CA ASN A 252 34.90 6.36 3.37
C ASN A 252 34.10 5.53 4.39
N VAL A 253 33.58 6.14 5.45
CA VAL A 253 32.83 5.42 6.50
C VAL A 253 31.53 4.79 5.99
N PHE A 254 30.86 5.42 5.02
CA PHE A 254 29.57 4.97 4.50
C PHE A 254 29.70 4.31 3.12
N PRO A 255 28.86 3.30 2.81
CA PRO A 255 27.80 2.72 3.66
C PRO A 255 28.35 1.82 4.78
N LEU A 256 27.59 1.68 5.88
CA LEU A 256 27.99 0.87 7.05
C LEU A 256 27.79 -0.62 6.86
N ASP A 257 26.90 -1.00 5.96
CA ASP A 257 26.57 -2.38 5.63
C ASP A 257 26.38 -2.48 4.12
N GLN A 258 27.22 -3.29 3.48
CA GLN A 258 27.23 -3.44 2.02
C GLN A 258 26.37 -4.60 1.53
N ARG A 259 25.79 -5.41 2.44
CA ARG A 259 24.94 -6.53 2.04
C ARG A 259 23.72 -6.02 1.27
N GLU A 260 23.33 -6.76 0.25
CA GLU A 260 22.09 -6.46 -0.47
C GLU A 260 20.88 -6.79 0.42
N LEU A 261 19.88 -5.90 0.43
CA LEU A 261 18.65 -6.11 1.20
C LEU A 261 17.80 -7.25 0.63
N MET A 262 17.99 -7.55 -0.65
CA MET A 262 17.30 -8.62 -1.37
C MET A 262 18.31 -9.61 -1.91
N ARG A 263 17.99 -10.90 -1.84
CA ARG A 263 18.78 -11.92 -2.51
C ARG A 263 18.64 -11.77 -4.03
N PRO A 264 19.73 -12.00 -4.80
CA PRO A 264 19.64 -12.06 -6.25
C PRO A 264 18.55 -13.04 -6.66
N GLU A 265 17.76 -12.67 -7.67
CA GLU A 265 16.76 -13.56 -8.23
C GLU A 265 17.47 -14.81 -8.76
N ARG A 266 17.11 -16.00 -8.23
CA ARG A 266 17.63 -17.26 -8.76
C ARG A 266 17.01 -17.48 -10.13
N VAL A 267 17.58 -16.87 -11.17
CA VAL A 267 17.31 -17.28 -12.55
C VAL A 267 17.85 -18.70 -12.66
N LYS A 268 16.97 -19.69 -12.68
CA LYS A 268 17.33 -21.02 -13.18
C LYS A 268 17.63 -20.85 -14.67
N LEU A 269 18.84 -20.43 -15.01
CA LEU A 269 19.41 -20.70 -16.33
C LEU A 269 19.61 -22.21 -16.38
N SER A 270 18.55 -22.94 -16.75
CA SER A 270 18.71 -24.31 -17.17
C SER A 270 19.50 -24.28 -18.46
N THR A 271 20.83 -24.38 -18.37
CA THR A 271 21.63 -24.98 -19.43
C THR A 271 21.36 -26.49 -19.46
N SER A 272 20.10 -26.88 -19.63
CA SER A 272 19.77 -28.20 -20.12
C SER A 272 20.03 -28.18 -21.61
N ALA A 273 21.23 -28.59 -22.02
CA ALA A 273 21.41 -29.11 -23.37
C ALA A 273 20.35 -30.20 -23.56
N SER A 274 19.33 -29.91 -24.36
CA SER A 274 18.28 -30.85 -24.68
C SER A 274 18.90 -32.01 -25.45
N LYS A 275 18.94 -33.19 -24.84
CA LYS A 275 19.10 -34.43 -25.59
C LYS A 275 17.93 -34.54 -26.57
N PRO A 276 18.14 -34.90 -27.85
CA PRO A 276 17.04 -35.09 -28.78
C PRO A 276 16.12 -36.19 -28.26
N ALA A 277 14.82 -35.89 -28.14
CA ALA A 277 13.82 -36.87 -27.75
C ALA A 277 13.74 -38.00 -28.79
N GLU A 278 13.86 -39.26 -28.37
CA GLU A 278 13.59 -40.42 -29.22
C GLU A 278 12.13 -40.40 -29.68
N LYS A 279 11.92 -40.53 -30.99
CA LYS A 279 10.58 -40.60 -31.58
C LYS A 279 9.83 -41.84 -31.07
N PRO A 280 8.57 -41.72 -30.66
CA PRO A 280 7.79 -42.86 -30.18
C PRO A 280 7.53 -43.85 -31.32
N LYS A 281 7.89 -45.12 -31.11
CA LYS A 281 7.58 -46.22 -32.04
C LYS A 281 6.12 -46.61 -31.88
N ILE A 282 5.31 -46.32 -32.91
CA ILE A 282 3.92 -46.78 -33.01
C ILE A 282 3.91 -48.10 -33.79
N SER A 283 3.49 -49.20 -33.15
CA SER A 283 3.26 -50.49 -33.84
C SER A 283 1.78 -50.70 -34.08
N PHE A 284 1.39 -50.95 -35.33
CA PHE A 284 0.02 -51.30 -35.71
C PHE A 284 -0.18 -52.83 -35.63
N PHE A 285 -1.21 -53.27 -34.89
CA PHE A 285 -1.64 -54.66 -34.88
C PHE A 285 -2.44 -54.99 -36.15
N ASN A 286 -1.95 -55.93 -36.96
CA ASN A 286 -2.69 -56.45 -38.12
C ASN A 286 -3.76 -57.45 -37.65
N LYS A 287 -5.02 -57.21 -38.06
CA LYS A 287 -6.14 -58.16 -37.87
C LYS A 287 -5.93 -59.44 -38.70
N PRO A 288 -6.37 -60.61 -38.20
CA PRO A 288 -6.17 -61.89 -38.86
C PRO A 288 -7.04 -62.05 -40.13
N LYS A 289 -6.44 -62.57 -41.20
CA LYS A 289 -7.09 -62.89 -42.48
C LYS A 289 -7.85 -64.23 -42.37
N THR A 290 -9.17 -64.19 -42.51
CA THR A 290 -10.03 -65.37 -42.70
C THR A 290 -9.81 -65.92 -44.12
N LYS A 291 -9.39 -67.18 -44.24
CA LYS A 291 -9.27 -67.90 -45.52
C LYS A 291 -10.64 -68.39 -45.98
N ILE A 292 -11.09 -67.96 -47.15
CA ILE A 292 -12.19 -68.61 -47.88
C ILE A 292 -11.55 -69.55 -48.90
N LYS A 293 -11.87 -70.84 -48.82
CA LYS A 293 -11.57 -71.86 -49.84
C LYS A 293 -12.75 -71.91 -50.81
N LEU A 294 -12.48 -71.76 -52.10
CA LEU A 294 -13.38 -72.17 -53.19
C LEU A 294 -12.86 -73.49 -53.78
N LYS A 295 -13.77 -74.44 -54.00
CA LYS A 295 -13.63 -75.56 -54.92
C LYS A 295 -14.35 -75.18 -56.21
#